data_AF-A0A941LHE6-F1
#
_entry.id   AF-A0A941LHE6-F1
#
_cell.length_a   1.000
_cell.length_b   1.000
_cell.length_c   1.000
_cell.angle_alpha   90.00
_cell.angle_beta   90.00
_cell.angle_gamma   90.00
#
_symmetry.space_group_name_H-M   'P 1'
#
loop_
_entity.id
_entity.type
_entity.pdbx_description
1 polymer ?
#
loop_
_entity_poly.entity_id
_entity_poly.type
_entity_poly.pdbx_seq_one_letter_code
_entity_poly.pdbx_strand_id
1 'polypeptide(L)'
;MRSMRAVGCLLVVWWCSACAPDPDHAPSYLVGVWETRTDGYVDQHMFIDQSRIGFGTSALAADGYVITKIDESREGDKTLFVVSYQDAEQAKFQLAFFYDPAGGGRITFKNQDHLIWTKRATAT
;
A
#
# COMPACT_ATOMS: atom_id res chain seq x y z
N MET A 1 55.27 41.79 8.30
CA MET A 1 54.43 40.58 8.42
C MET A 1 53.08 40.94 9.04
N ARG A 2 51.99 40.91 8.25
CA ARG A 2 50.64 40.40 8.57
C ARG A 2 49.67 40.93 7.52
N SER A 3 49.27 40.06 6.59
CA SER A 3 48.15 40.30 5.68
C SER A 3 46.95 39.53 6.22
N MET A 4 45.84 40.23 6.45
CA MET A 4 44.52 39.64 6.65
C MET A 4 44.03 39.06 5.32
N ARG A 5 43.56 37.80 5.35
CA ARG A 5 42.57 37.15 4.46
C ARG A 5 42.64 35.63 4.79
N ALA A 6 41.58 34.86 4.93
CA ALA A 6 40.24 35.00 4.41
C ALA A 6 39.23 34.34 5.36
N VAL A 7 38.14 35.06 5.60
CA VAL A 7 36.84 34.50 5.96
C VAL A 7 36.38 33.70 4.74
N GLY A 8 36.15 32.40 4.87
CA GLY A 8 35.77 31.59 3.70
C GLY A 8 35.68 30.10 3.96
N CYS A 9 35.07 29.67 5.07
CA CYS A 9 34.70 28.27 5.29
C CYS A 9 33.26 28.16 5.79
N LEU A 10 32.34 28.81 5.09
CA LEU A 10 30.91 28.57 5.24
C LEU A 10 30.36 28.25 3.84
N LEU A 11 29.52 27.22 3.77
CA LEU A 11 28.70 26.81 2.62
C LEU A 11 29.29 25.74 1.67
N VAL A 12 29.67 24.58 2.19
CA VAL A 12 29.54 23.33 1.42
C VAL A 12 29.00 22.22 2.34
N VAL A 13 27.75 22.38 2.77
CA VAL A 13 26.92 21.24 3.20
C VAL A 13 25.94 21.02 2.05
N TRP A 14 26.45 20.46 0.96
CA TRP A 14 26.06 19.12 0.54
C TRP A 14 24.54 18.94 0.61
N TRP A 15 23.91 19.34 -0.49
CA TRP A 15 22.61 18.92 -0.96
C TRP A 15 22.56 17.39 -0.97
N CYS A 16 22.22 16.78 0.17
CA CYS A 16 21.63 15.44 0.15
C CYS A 16 20.20 15.63 -0.36
N SER A 17 20.05 15.73 -1.68
CA SER A 17 18.77 15.56 -2.34
C SER A 17 18.28 14.17 -1.97
N ALA A 18 17.36 14.10 -1.01
CA ALA A 18 16.67 12.88 -0.67
C ALA A 18 15.87 12.43 -1.89
N CYS A 19 16.47 11.60 -2.74
CA CYS A 19 15.72 10.80 -3.70
C CYS A 19 14.88 9.83 -2.87
N ALA A 20 13.65 10.22 -2.58
CA ALA A 20 12.64 9.25 -2.19
C ALA A 20 12.44 8.31 -3.40
N PRO A 21 12.49 6.98 -3.22
CA PRO A 21 12.12 6.05 -4.28
C PRO A 21 10.68 6.33 -4.75
N ASP A 22 10.44 6.15 -6.04
CA ASP A 22 9.09 6.27 -6.58
C ASP A 22 8.15 5.25 -5.91
N PRO A 23 6.86 5.60 -5.70
CA PRO A 23 5.90 4.67 -5.12
C PRO A 23 5.74 3.39 -5.94
N ASP A 24 5.64 2.26 -5.26
CA ASP A 24 5.39 0.97 -5.91
C ASP A 24 3.98 0.89 -6.49
N HIS A 25 3.84 0.04 -7.52
CA HIS A 25 2.56 -0.25 -8.14
C HIS A 25 2.01 -1.63 -7.76
N ALA A 26 0.72 -1.68 -7.43
CA ALA A 26 0.05 -2.94 -7.15
C ALA A 26 0.03 -3.85 -8.39
N PRO A 27 0.37 -5.15 -8.26
CA PRO A 27 0.21 -6.13 -9.33
C PRO A 27 -1.23 -6.16 -9.84
N SER A 28 -1.40 -6.31 -11.16
CA SER A 28 -2.71 -6.24 -11.83
C SER A 28 -3.74 -7.25 -11.30
N TYR A 29 -3.28 -8.42 -10.81
CA TYR A 29 -4.17 -9.41 -10.22
C TYR A 29 -4.74 -8.98 -8.86
N LEU A 30 -4.11 -8.05 -8.14
CA LEU A 30 -4.65 -7.43 -6.92
C LEU A 30 -5.62 -6.28 -7.23
N VAL A 31 -5.46 -5.62 -8.37
CA VAL A 31 -6.29 -4.47 -8.76
C VAL A 31 -7.76 -4.86 -8.90
N GLY A 32 -8.64 -4.18 -8.18
CA GLY A 32 -10.08 -4.39 -8.18
C GLY A 32 -10.73 -4.07 -6.83
N VAL A 33 -12.03 -4.33 -6.75
CA VAL A 33 -12.79 -4.28 -5.49
C VAL A 33 -12.85 -5.68 -4.91
N TRP A 34 -12.59 -5.77 -3.61
CA TRP A 34 -12.61 -6.98 -2.80
C TRP A 34 -13.74 -6.85 -1.78
N GLU A 35 -14.54 -7.90 -1.66
CA GLU A 35 -15.73 -7.95 -0.83
C GLU A 35 -15.62 -9.13 0.13
N THR A 36 -16.30 -9.03 1.26
CA THR A 36 -16.42 -10.12 2.23
C THR A 36 -17.89 -10.46 2.44
N ARG A 37 -18.16 -11.75 2.64
CA ARG A 37 -19.48 -12.24 3.06
C ARG A 37 -19.50 -12.63 4.54
N THR A 38 -18.46 -12.26 5.28
CA THR A 38 -18.36 -12.58 6.70
C THR A 38 -19.40 -11.76 7.47
N ASP A 39 -20.16 -12.42 8.35
CA ASP A 39 -21.22 -11.78 9.13
C ASP A 39 -20.68 -10.57 9.91
N GLY A 40 -21.42 -9.46 9.88
CA GLY A 40 -21.00 -8.19 10.46
C GLY A 40 -20.11 -7.32 9.56
N TYR A 41 -19.67 -7.83 8.39
CA TYR A 41 -18.79 -7.11 7.45
C TYR A 41 -19.32 -7.06 6.02
N VAL A 42 -20.55 -7.51 5.76
CA VAL A 42 -21.11 -7.69 4.40
C VAL A 42 -21.08 -6.41 3.55
N ASP A 43 -21.24 -5.24 4.18
CA ASP A 43 -21.21 -3.96 3.48
C ASP A 43 -19.79 -3.36 3.34
N GLN A 44 -18.76 -4.05 3.86
CA GLN A 44 -17.38 -3.59 3.81
C GLN A 44 -16.70 -4.00 2.51
N HIS A 45 -15.98 -3.03 1.95
CA HIS A 45 -15.25 -3.16 0.71
C HIS A 45 -13.79 -2.76 0.96
N MET A 46 -12.90 -3.45 0.27
CA MET A 46 -11.53 -3.00 0.08
C MET A 46 -11.31 -2.80 -1.41
N PHE A 47 -10.83 -1.64 -1.83
CA PHE A 47 -10.38 -1.47 -3.21
C PHE A 47 -8.87 -1.37 -3.26
N ILE A 48 -8.30 -1.92 -4.31
CA ILE A 48 -6.89 -1.79 -4.66
C ILE A 48 -6.86 -1.31 -6.10
N ASP A 49 -6.24 -0.16 -6.35
CA ASP A 49 -5.83 0.23 -7.70
C ASP A 49 -4.31 0.16 -7.82
N GLN A 50 -3.75 0.63 -8.94
CA GLN A 50 -2.30 0.55 -9.17
C GLN A 50 -1.47 1.33 -8.15
N SER A 51 -2.03 2.32 -7.46
CA SER A 51 -1.30 3.27 -6.61
C SER A 51 -1.99 3.55 -5.28
N ARG A 52 -3.20 3.02 -5.06
CA ARG A 52 -4.01 3.28 -3.88
C ARG A 52 -4.66 2.02 -3.34
N ILE A 53 -4.87 2.04 -2.03
CA ILE A 53 -5.70 1.09 -1.30
C ILE A 53 -6.74 1.86 -0.50
N GLY A 54 -7.96 1.37 -0.40
CA GLY A 54 -8.96 1.99 0.46
C GLY A 54 -9.94 0.99 1.04
N PHE A 55 -10.60 1.40 2.13
CA PHE A 55 -11.51 0.58 2.92
C PHE A 55 -12.78 1.37 3.19
N GLY A 56 -13.93 0.69 3.23
CA GLY A 56 -15.17 1.28 3.71
C GLY A 56 -16.42 0.72 3.05
N THR A 57 -17.54 1.41 3.26
CA THR A 57 -18.86 0.98 2.78
C THR A 57 -19.18 1.42 1.35
N SER A 58 -18.34 2.27 0.76
CA SER A 58 -18.43 2.68 -0.64
C SER A 58 -17.06 2.67 -1.29
N ALA A 59 -16.89 1.82 -2.30
CA ALA A 59 -15.68 1.76 -3.11
C ALA A 59 -15.48 3.02 -3.99
N LEU A 60 -16.49 3.90 -4.09
CA LEU A 60 -16.49 5.07 -4.98
C LEU A 60 -16.27 6.40 -4.24
N ALA A 61 -16.34 6.43 -2.91
CA ALA A 61 -16.43 7.67 -2.14
C ALA A 61 -15.20 7.99 -1.26
N ALA A 62 -14.23 7.08 -1.16
CA ALA A 62 -13.02 7.30 -0.37
C ALA A 62 -11.84 7.68 -1.28
N ASP A 63 -11.25 8.85 -1.04
CA ASP A 63 -9.88 9.13 -1.47
C ASP A 63 -8.97 8.11 -0.78
N GLY A 64 -8.68 7.01 -1.48
CA GLY A 64 -7.87 5.92 -0.94
C GLY A 64 -6.50 6.39 -0.46
N TYR A 65 -5.88 5.58 0.37
CA TYR A 65 -4.52 5.77 0.83
C TYR A 65 -3.53 5.49 -0.30
N VAL A 66 -2.50 6.33 -0.41
CA VAL A 66 -1.44 6.17 -1.42
C VAL A 66 -0.51 5.03 -1.01
N ILE A 67 -0.37 4.02 -1.87
CA ILE A 67 0.62 2.97 -1.73
C ILE A 67 1.99 3.60 -1.91
N THR A 68 2.89 3.32 -0.97
CA THR A 68 4.27 3.81 -0.99
C THR A 68 5.28 2.70 -1.17
N LYS A 69 4.94 1.47 -0.76
CA LYS A 69 5.79 0.29 -0.92
C LYS A 69 4.99 -0.99 -0.90
N ILE A 70 5.39 -1.97 -1.69
CA ILE A 70 4.85 -3.34 -1.66
C ILE A 70 6.01 -4.33 -1.51
N ASP A 71 6.05 -5.01 -0.37
CA ASP A 71 6.92 -6.17 -0.19
C ASP A 71 6.13 -7.46 -0.47
N GLU A 72 6.69 -8.34 -1.30
CA GLU A 72 6.11 -9.64 -1.66
C GLU A 72 7.02 -10.77 -1.19
N SER A 73 6.45 -11.81 -0.58
CA SER A 73 7.17 -13.03 -0.24
C SER A 73 6.27 -14.26 -0.37
N ARG A 74 6.87 -15.43 -0.61
CA ARG A 74 6.14 -16.69 -0.71
C ARG A 74 6.08 -17.37 0.66
N GLU A 75 4.88 -17.77 1.10
CA GLU A 75 4.67 -18.59 2.29
C GLU A 75 3.81 -19.81 1.92
N GLY A 76 4.49 -20.93 1.63
CA GLY A 76 3.83 -22.15 1.13
C GLY A 76 3.13 -21.92 -0.22
N ASP A 77 1.84 -22.22 -0.27
CA ASP A 77 1.01 -22.05 -1.47
C ASP A 77 0.43 -20.64 -1.65
N LYS A 78 0.69 -19.75 -0.69
CA LYS A 78 0.19 -18.38 -0.68
C LYS A 78 1.32 -17.37 -0.86
N THR A 79 0.95 -16.19 -1.31
CA THR A 79 1.85 -15.04 -1.35
C THR A 79 1.50 -14.10 -0.20
N LEU A 80 2.47 -13.76 0.65
CA LEU A 80 2.32 -12.72 1.66
C LEU A 80 2.70 -11.37 1.03
N PHE A 81 1.76 -10.43 1.07
CA PHE A 81 1.99 -9.02 0.78
C PHE A 81 2.08 -8.23 2.07
N VAL A 82 3.04 -7.29 2.12
CA VAL A 82 3.07 -6.20 3.10
C VAL A 82 3.02 -4.89 2.34
N VAL A 83 1.86 -4.24 2.38
CA VAL A 83 1.60 -2.97 1.68
C VAL A 83 1.77 -1.84 2.68
N SER A 84 2.71 -0.95 2.41
CA SER A 84 2.87 0.31 3.14
C SER A 84 2.11 1.42 2.40
N TYR A 85 1.28 2.16 3.11
CA TYR A 85 0.45 3.21 2.52
C TYR A 85 0.31 4.42 3.45
N GLN A 86 -0.10 5.55 2.91
CA GLN A 86 -0.26 6.79 3.67
C GLN A 86 -1.52 7.57 3.30
N ASP A 87 -2.03 8.37 4.24
CA ASP A 87 -3.13 9.29 3.98
C ASP A 87 -2.64 10.66 3.47
N ALA A 88 -3.57 11.59 3.30
CA ALA A 88 -3.28 12.95 2.83
C ALA A 88 -2.42 13.76 3.81
N GLU A 89 -2.40 13.39 5.10
CA GLU A 89 -1.56 13.98 6.14
C GLU A 89 -0.17 13.32 6.23
N GLN A 90 0.11 12.36 5.33
CA GLN A 90 1.34 11.55 5.28
C GLN A 90 1.52 10.64 6.51
N ALA A 91 0.44 10.37 7.25
CA ALA A 91 0.48 9.35 8.30
C ALA A 91 0.68 7.98 7.63
N LYS A 92 1.60 7.18 8.17
CA LYS A 92 2.05 5.93 7.57
C LYS A 92 1.38 4.74 8.22
N PHE A 93 0.91 3.81 7.41
CA PHE A 93 0.22 2.60 7.81
C PHE A 93 0.78 1.39 7.05
N GLN A 94 0.48 0.20 7.56
CA GLN A 94 0.82 -1.06 6.90
C GLN A 94 -0.34 -2.05 7.00
N LEU A 95 -0.57 -2.77 5.91
CA LEU A 95 -1.46 -3.93 5.87
C LEU A 95 -0.67 -5.14 5.39
N ALA A 96 -0.72 -6.21 6.17
CA ALA A 96 -0.17 -7.51 5.79
C ALA A 96 -1.31 -8.48 5.46
N PHE A 97 -1.28 -9.10 4.28
CA PHE A 97 -2.30 -10.06 3.88
C PHE A 97 -1.74 -11.17 3.00
N PHE A 98 -2.36 -12.35 3.12
CA PHE A 98 -2.11 -13.47 2.22
C PHE A 98 -3.00 -13.36 1.00
N TYR A 99 -2.42 -13.61 -0.17
CA TYR A 99 -3.12 -13.83 -1.43
C TYR A 99 -3.02 -15.30 -1.83
N ASP A 100 -4.17 -15.87 -2.19
CA ASP A 100 -4.33 -17.21 -2.74
C ASP A 100 -5.01 -17.07 -4.11
N PRO A 101 -4.39 -17.48 -5.22
CA PRO A 101 -4.95 -17.31 -6.55
C PRO A 101 -6.12 -18.24 -6.87
N ALA A 102 -6.42 -19.23 -6.03
CA ALA A 102 -7.50 -20.18 -6.27
C ALA A 102 -8.88 -19.49 -6.38
N GLY A 103 -9.75 -20.02 -7.25
CA GLY A 103 -11.15 -19.59 -7.34
C GLY A 103 -11.38 -18.13 -7.75
N GLY A 104 -10.42 -17.51 -8.47
CA GLY A 104 -10.50 -16.10 -8.88
C GLY A 104 -9.79 -15.13 -7.93
N GLY A 105 -9.13 -15.65 -6.89
CA GLY A 105 -8.35 -14.87 -5.94
C GLY A 105 -9.07 -14.69 -4.61
N ARG A 106 -8.32 -14.93 -3.53
CA ARG A 106 -8.74 -14.71 -2.15
C ARG A 106 -7.67 -13.92 -1.40
N ILE A 107 -8.11 -12.93 -0.64
CA ILE A 107 -7.28 -12.20 0.32
C ILE A 107 -7.71 -12.56 1.75
N THR A 108 -6.73 -12.75 2.62
CA THR A 108 -6.94 -12.94 4.06
C THR A 108 -5.92 -12.10 4.83
N PHE A 109 -6.37 -11.22 5.71
CA PHE A 109 -5.45 -10.39 6.48
C PHE A 109 -4.67 -11.25 7.47
N LYS A 110 -3.36 -10.95 7.64
CA LYS A 110 -2.46 -11.76 8.46
C LYS A 110 -2.90 -11.85 9.92
N ASN A 111 -3.60 -10.82 10.41
CA ASN A 111 -4.12 -10.72 11.77
C ASN A 111 -5.63 -11.04 11.92
N GLN A 112 -6.33 -11.34 10.82
CA GLN A 112 -7.78 -11.60 10.81
C GLN A 112 -8.10 -12.70 9.78
N ASP A 113 -7.81 -13.96 10.16
CA ASP A 113 -7.95 -15.13 9.30
C ASP A 113 -9.40 -15.48 8.93
N HIS A 114 -10.34 -15.15 9.81
CA HIS A 114 -11.78 -15.33 9.60
C HIS A 114 -12.36 -14.36 8.56
N LEU A 115 -11.69 -13.24 8.24
CA LEU A 115 -12.15 -12.28 7.24
C LEU A 115 -11.62 -12.69 5.86
N ILE A 116 -12.50 -13.33 5.10
CA ILE A 116 -12.21 -13.79 3.74
C ILE A 116 -12.70 -12.74 2.73
N TRP A 117 -11.76 -12.21 1.97
CA TRP A 117 -12.03 -11.24 0.91
C TRP A 117 -11.94 -11.92 -0.45
N THR A 118 -12.97 -11.75 -1.27
CA THR A 118 -13.05 -12.27 -2.64
C THR A 118 -13.21 -11.13 -3.62
N LYS A 119 -12.61 -11.27 -4.80
CA LYS A 119 -12.69 -10.23 -5.84
C LYS A 119 -14.13 -10.09 -6.33
N ARG A 120 -14.65 -8.87 -6.37
CA ARG A 120 -15.94 -8.56 -6.99
C ARG A 120 -15.88 -8.98 -8.46
N ALA A 121 -16.85 -9.74 -8.91
CA ALA A 121 -16.96 -10.09 -10.32
C ALA A 121 -17.21 -8.81 -11.15
N THR A 122 -16.42 -8.60 -12.19
CA THR A 122 -16.75 -7.58 -13.20
C THR A 122 -18.02 -8.02 -13.90
N ALA A 123 -19.12 -7.28 -13.76
CA ALA A 123 -20.30 -7.51 -14.59
C ALA A 123 -19.87 -7.38 -16.06
N THR A 124 -20.14 -8.42 -16.84
CA THR A 124 -19.80 -8.49 -18.27
C THR A 124 -20.87 -7.79 -19.11
#